data_AF-A0A7V3RM21-F1
#
_entry.id   AF-A0A7V3RM21-F1
#
_cell.length_a   1.000
_cell.length_b   1.000
_cell.length_c   1.000
_cell.angle_alpha   90.00
_cell.angle_beta   90.00
_cell.angle_gamma   90.00
#
_symmetry.space_group_name_H-M   'P 1'
#
loop_
_entity.id
_entity.type
_entity.pdbx_description
1 polymer ?
#
loop_
_entity_poly.entity_id
_entity_poly.type
_entity_poly.pdbx_seq_one_letter_code
_entity_poly.pdbx_strand_id
1 'polypeptide(L)' 'MTKIAVLGANGQVGAELCLILANHRDVEVVPVCRNRAGSAFLRYHGLRCRHGLPADPAQAAAL' A
#
# COMPACT_ATOMS: atom_id res chain seq x y z
N MET A 1 10.88 10.31 -9.90
CA MET A 1 10.23 9.65 -8.75
C MET A 1 9.05 8.84 -9.27
N THR A 2 9.14 7.53 -9.20
CA THR A 2 8.15 6.58 -9.71
C THR A 2 7.18 6.22 -8.59
N LYS A 3 5.88 6.38 -8.82
CA LYS A 3 4.85 6.06 -7.83
C LYS A 3 4.27 4.69 -8.09
N ILE A 4 4.31 3.81 -7.10
CA ILE A 4 3.92 2.41 -7.23
C ILE A 4 2.85 2.08 -6.19
N ALA A 5 1.65 1.75 -6.66
CA ALA A 5 0.60 1.21 -5.81
C ALA A 5 0.77 -0.31 -5.66
N VAL A 6 0.70 -0.82 -4.42
CA VAL A 6 0.77 -2.26 -4.13
C VAL A 6 -0.59 -2.73 -3.64
N LEU A 7 -1.26 -3.54 -4.45
CA LEU A 7 -2.53 -4.18 -4.06
C LEU A 7 -2.25 -5.40 -3.17
N GLY A 8 -3.14 -5.67 -2.21
CA GLY A 8 -2.93 -6.75 -1.25
C GLY A 8 -1.73 -6.50 -0.33
N ALA A 9 -1.42 -5.22 -0.05
CA ALA A 9 -0.22 -4.83 0.67
C ALA A 9 -0.14 -5.39 2.10
N ASN A 10 -1.24 -5.82 2.70
CA ASN A 10 -1.25 -6.45 4.02
C ASN A 10 -1.03 -7.97 3.99
N GLY A 11 -0.94 -8.60 2.81
CA GLY A 11 -0.50 -9.99 2.69
C GLY A 11 1.01 -10.11 2.86
N GLN A 12 1.51 -11.33 3.03
CA GLN A 12 2.95 -11.60 3.24
C GLN A 12 3.81 -10.95 2.14
N VAL A 13 3.51 -11.27 0.88
CA VAL A 13 4.25 -10.74 -0.28
C VAL A 13 4.11 -9.22 -0.42
N GLY A 14 2.89 -8.71 -0.29
CA GLY A 14 2.62 -7.28 -0.43
C GLY A 14 3.33 -6.44 0.64
N ALA A 15 3.40 -6.96 1.86
CA ALA A 15 4.03 -6.27 2.97
C ALA A 15 5.55 -6.20 2.81
N GLU A 16 6.18 -7.33 2.48
CA GLU A 16 7.62 -7.39 2.20
C GLU A 16 8.00 -6.49 1.02
N LEU A 17 7.25 -6.57 -0.08
CA LEU A 17 7.47 -5.72 -1.25
C LEU A 17 7.37 -4.22 -0.89
N CYS A 18 6.39 -3.82 -0.07
CA CYS A 18 6.26 -2.44 0.37
C CYS A 18 7.48 -1.96 1.16
N LEU A 19 8.00 -2.79 2.07
CA LEU A 19 9.18 -2.45 2.88
C LEU A 19 10.45 -2.37 2.02
N ILE A 20 10.62 -3.28 1.05
CA ILE A 20 11.74 -3.21 0.11
C ILE A 20 11.67 -1.93 -0.72
N LEU A 21 10.52 -1.66 -1.35
CA LEU A 21 10.33 -0.46 -2.18
C LEU A 21 10.49 0.84 -1.40
N ALA A 22 10.11 0.87 -0.12
CA ALA A 22 10.27 2.05 0.73
C ALA A 22 11.74 2.45 0.97
N ASN A 23 12.68 1.53 0.77
CA ASN A 23 14.12 1.82 0.88
C ASN A 23 14.72 2.38 -0.42
N HIS A 24 13.98 2.40 -1.53
CA HIS A 24 14.45 2.96 -2.80
C HIS A 24 14.14 4.46 -2.88
N ARG A 25 15.20 5.28 -3.03
CA ARG A 25 15.09 6.75 -3.06
C ARG A 25 14.21 7.30 -4.19
N ASP A 26 14.11 6.57 -5.31
CA ASP A 26 13.37 7.00 -6.49
C ASP A 26 11.94 6.46 -6.56
N VAL A 27 11.47 5.78 -5.50
CA VAL A 27 10.15 5.15 -5.44
C VAL A 27 9.28 5.78 -4.35
N GLU A 28 8.08 6.21 -4.72
CA GLU A 28 6.99 6.45 -3.78
C GLU A 28 6.07 5.22 -3.76
N VAL A 29 6.20 4.38 -2.74
CA VAL A 29 5.29 3.25 -2.57
C VAL A 29 3.98 3.69 -1.90
N VAL A 30 2.85 3.23 -2.44
CA VAL A 30 1.50 3.45 -1.91
C VAL A 30 0.87 2.09 -1.60
N PRO A 31 0.97 1.62 -0.34
CA PRO A 31 0.34 0.38 0.05
C PRO A 31 -1.20 0.52 0.04
N VAL A 32 -1.89 -0.41 -0.61
CA VAL A 32 -3.36 -0.46 -0.65
C VAL A 32 -3.86 -1.65 0.15
N CYS A 33 -4.68 -1.37 1.17
CA CYS A 33 -5.35 -2.38 1.99
C CYS A 33 -6.85 -2.15 1.99
N ARG A 34 -7.65 -3.16 2.34
CA ARG A 34 -9.12 -3.01 2.37
C ARG A 34 -9.62 -2.08 3.48
N ASN A 35 -8.86 -1.96 4.57
CA ASN A 35 -9.25 -1.16 5.73
C ASN A 35 -8.03 -0.75 6.58
N ARG A 36 -8.31 0.08 7.59
CA ARG A 36 -7.32 0.56 8.54
C ARG A 36 -6.70 -0.56 9.38
N ALA A 37 -7.46 -1.58 9.78
CA ALA A 37 -6.93 -2.69 10.57
C ALA A 37 -5.86 -3.48 9.78
N GLY A 38 -6.13 -3.83 8.52
CA GLY A 38 -5.20 -4.61 7.69
C GLY A 38 -3.89 -3.90 7.40
N SER A 39 -3.88 -2.56 7.39
CA SER A 39 -2.68 -1.76 7.16
C SER A 39 -1.93 -1.38 8.44
N ALA A 40 -2.28 -1.93 9.61
CA ALA A 40 -1.66 -1.57 10.88
C ALA A 40 -0.14 -1.78 10.88
N PHE A 41 0.32 -2.93 10.40
CA PHE A 41 1.75 -3.25 10.30
C PHE A 41 2.51 -2.24 9.43
N LEU A 42 2.03 -1.96 8.22
CA LEU A 42 2.67 -1.03 7.30
C LEU A 42 2.70 0.41 7.84
N ARG A 43 1.61 0.86 8.48
CA ARG A 43 1.58 2.17 9.15
C ARG A 43 2.52 2.24 10.35
N TYR A 44 2.67 1.15 11.11
CA TYR A 44 3.65 1.07 12.19
C TYR A 44 5.08 1.27 11.66
N HIS A 45 5.37 0.78 10.45
CA HIS A 45 6.62 1.05 9.73
C HIS A 45 6.66 2.40 8.99
N GLY A 46 5.74 3.33 9.27
CA GLY A 46 5.75 4.69 8.74
C GLY A 46 5.20 4.83 7.31
N LEU A 47 4.63 3.78 6.71
CA LEU A 47 4.13 3.84 5.35
C LEU A 47 2.72 4.43 5.27
N ARG A 48 2.53 5.40 4.37
CA ARG A 48 1.23 6.03 4.09
C ARG A 48 0.37 5.10 3.26
N CYS A 49 -0.56 4.39 3.91
CA CYS A 49 -1.46 3.44 3.26
C CYS A 49 -2.75 4.12 2.77
N ARG A 50 -3.27 3.66 1.63
CA ARG A 50 -4.63 3.95 1.17
C ARG A 50 -5.57 2.79 1.48
N HIS A 51 -6.86 3.09 1.63
CA HIS A 51 -7.88 2.12 2.00
C HIS A 51 -9.02 2.10 1.00
N GLY A 52 -9.38 0.91 0.54
CA GLY A 52 -10.51 0.71 -0.36
C GLY A 52 -10.47 -0.65 -1.05
N LEU A 53 -11.51 -0.92 -1.83
CA LEU A 53 -11.65 -2.12 -2.65
C LEU A 53 -11.27 -1.79 -4.11
N PRO A 54 -10.15 -2.30 -4.64
CA PRO A 54 -9.75 -2.04 -6.03
C PRO A 54 -10.74 -2.58 -7.07
N ALA A 55 -11.55 -3.58 -6.69
CA ALA A 55 -12.58 -4.15 -7.55
C ALA A 55 -13.87 -3.32 -7.60
N ASP A 56 -14.03 -2.33 -6.71
CA ASP A 56 -15.13 -1.38 -6.73
C ASP A 56 -14.69 -0.13 -7.51
N PRO A 57 -15.29 0.18 -8.67
CA PRO A 57 -14.91 1.33 -9.50
C PRO A 57 -14.95 2.68 -8.76
N ALA A 58 -15.90 2.86 -7.85
CA ALA A 58 -16.05 4.11 -7.11
C ALA A 58 -14.91 4.29 -6.09
N GLN A 59 -14.48 3.20 -5.46
CA GLN A 59 -13.37 3.22 -4.52
C GLN A 59 -12.02 3.26 -5.25
N ALA A 60 -11.88 2.53 -6.36
CA ALA A 60 -10.65 2.44 -7.15
C ALA A 60 -10.16 3.81 -7.64
N ALA A 61 -11.06 4.73 -7.99
CA ALA A 61 -10.71 6.09 -8.39
C ALA A 61 -10.00 6.90 -7.29
N ALA A 62 -10.17 6.53 -6.01
CA ALA A 62 -9.55 7.18 -4.87
C ALA A 62 -8.28 6.46 -4.35
N LEU A 63 -7.94 5.30 -4.93
CA LEU A 63 -6.79 4.47 -4.54
C LEU A 63 -5.47 4.90 -5.16
#